data_AF-A0A6S7JJE6-F1
#
_entry.id   AF-A0A6S7JJE6-F1
#
_cell.length_a   1.000
_cell.length_b   1.000
_cell.length_c   1.000
_cell.angle_alpha   90.00
_cell.angle_beta   90.00
_cell.angle_gamma   90.00
#
_symmetry.space_group_name_H-M   'P 1'
#
loop_
_entity.id
_entity.type
_entity.pdbx_description
1 polymer ?
#
loop_
_entity_poly.entity_id
_entity_poly.type
_entity_poly.pdbx_seq_one_letter_code
_entity_poly.pdbx_strand_id
1 'polypeptide(L)'
;MIIHVKMKKFLKKQLKHKLKNLQQQLRRCKKRIGNMAELIDKLQEELIIKSDVADKLHASFDKIQLSIFQNVQKNSQSLPCGRRYTDEFALTLYFYSPKAYQYVRSILPLPNPSLIRKWASSVDCEPGFLKEAFKALSDEVTQCPDKKDCCLIMDAMSIRKQTVWDKKNDRYDGFINYGTLNPEDPETLASEALVFLLVGARTHWNCPIGYFLRNKISARIQAQLLITALEMAAESGLRVWSITADGTSVNISTFSLLGRKFGTTYKDVVTKLKHPTEDYHVYVILGPCHMLKLARNALGTLHSFTDNVGMMVRWRFFKKLCLIQEEHGLKMANKLSPKHLHFEKHKMKVNLAAQTLSSSVADAIEFLDNVMELPDFKDSQGTVVFCRTIDRLFDMLNSRNPLGKGYKQPLRLNTQDIWESTLRSTADYLLSLKTDTVLAQLLSTHPRKTFIIGFVADSQHKVNN
;
A
#
# COMPACT_ATOMS: atom_id res chain seq x y z
N MET A 1 49.69 -53.66 -30.33
CA MET A 1 48.93 -53.56 -31.61
C MET A 1 47.42 -53.79 -31.48
N ILE A 2 46.96 -54.83 -30.75
CA ILE A 2 45.54 -55.23 -30.65
C ILE A 2 44.63 -54.19 -29.98
N ILE A 3 45.10 -53.51 -28.93
CA ILE A 3 44.34 -52.48 -28.18
C ILE A 3 44.02 -51.28 -29.09
N HIS A 4 44.99 -50.84 -29.89
CA HIS A 4 44.83 -49.70 -30.79
C HIS A 4 43.78 -49.95 -31.89
N VAL A 5 43.70 -51.20 -32.38
CA VAL A 5 42.68 -51.63 -33.35
C VAL A 5 41.29 -51.69 -32.71
N LYS A 6 41.17 -52.20 -31.48
CA LYS A 6 39.89 -52.21 -30.74
C LYS A 6 39.40 -50.78 -30.44
N MET A 7 40.30 -49.88 -30.06
CA MET A 7 39.98 -48.47 -29.77
C MET A 7 39.52 -47.72 -31.03
N LYS A 8 40.20 -47.91 -32.18
CA LYS A 8 39.74 -47.40 -33.48
C LYS A 8 38.36 -47.95 -33.88
N LYS A 9 38.10 -49.24 -33.68
CA LYS A 9 36.77 -49.84 -33.93
C LYS A 9 35.69 -49.24 -33.04
N PHE A 10 35.97 -49.01 -31.76
CA PHE A 10 35.05 -48.39 -30.81
C PHE A 10 34.73 -46.93 -31.19
N LEU A 11 35.76 -46.11 -31.48
CA LEU A 11 35.57 -44.73 -31.93
C LEU A 11 34.76 -44.66 -33.23
N LYS A 12 35.07 -45.54 -34.20
CA LYS A 12 34.35 -45.61 -35.48
C LYS A 12 32.87 -46.00 -35.28
N LYS A 13 32.57 -46.84 -34.29
CA LYS A 13 31.19 -47.21 -33.90
C LYS A 13 30.46 -46.02 -33.27
N GLN A 14 31.10 -45.28 -32.36
CA GLN A 14 30.53 -44.07 -31.76
C GLN A 14 30.27 -42.98 -32.80
N LEU A 15 31.22 -42.74 -33.72
CA LEU A 15 31.06 -41.75 -34.78
C LEU A 15 29.90 -42.09 -35.71
N LYS A 16 29.76 -43.37 -36.11
CA LYS A 16 28.61 -43.83 -36.91
C LYS A 16 27.29 -43.62 -36.19
N HIS A 17 27.24 -43.88 -34.87
CA HIS A 17 26.03 -43.68 -34.08
C HIS A 17 25.66 -42.18 -33.97
N LYS A 18 26.66 -41.31 -33.79
CA LYS A 18 26.48 -39.85 -33.73
C LYS A 18 26.01 -39.29 -35.08
N LEU A 19 26.59 -39.77 -36.18
CA LEU A 19 26.23 -39.37 -37.54
C LEU A 19 24.79 -39.79 -37.90
N LYS A 20 24.38 -41.00 -37.49
CA LYS A 20 22.99 -41.47 -37.64
C LYS A 20 21.99 -40.59 -36.86
N ASN A 21 22.30 -40.24 -35.62
CA ASN A 21 21.45 -39.37 -34.80
C ASN A 21 21.31 -37.96 -35.41
N LEU A 22 22.43 -37.36 -35.85
CA LEU A 22 22.44 -36.05 -36.51
C LEU A 22 21.62 -36.06 -37.80
N GLN A 23 21.78 -37.09 -38.65
CA GLN A 23 20.97 -37.23 -39.86
C GLN A 23 19.48 -37.37 -39.56
N GLN A 24 19.12 -38.10 -38.49
CA GLN A 24 17.72 -38.27 -38.08
C GLN A 24 17.12 -36.96 -37.55
N GLN A 25 17.89 -36.18 -36.78
CA GLN A 25 17.49 -34.84 -36.33
C GLN A 25 17.27 -33.91 -37.52
N LEU A 26 18.18 -33.90 -38.50
CA LEU A 26 18.09 -33.09 -39.71
C LEU A 26 16.84 -33.46 -40.53
N ARG A 27 16.53 -34.76 -40.65
CA ARG A 27 15.33 -35.26 -41.35
C ARG A 27 14.03 -34.84 -40.65
N ARG A 28 14.00 -34.90 -39.31
CA ARG A 28 12.86 -34.41 -38.50
C ARG A 28 12.68 -32.90 -38.63
N CYS A 29 13.78 -32.14 -38.61
CA CYS A 29 13.74 -30.68 -38.79
C CYS A 29 13.21 -30.30 -40.16
N LYS A 30 13.70 -30.94 -41.24
CA LYS A 30 13.22 -30.73 -42.61
C LYS A 30 11.72 -31.05 -42.75
N LYS A 31 11.25 -32.16 -42.15
CA LYS A 31 9.82 -32.51 -42.16
C LYS A 31 8.97 -31.47 -41.43
N ARG A 32 9.44 -30.98 -40.28
CA ARG A 32 8.73 -29.93 -39.52
C ARG A 32 8.69 -28.60 -40.27
N ILE A 33 9.77 -28.23 -40.95
CA ILE A 33 9.81 -27.05 -41.84
C ILE A 33 8.82 -27.22 -43.00
N GLY A 34 8.78 -28.38 -43.66
CA GLY A 34 7.81 -28.66 -44.72
C GLY A 34 6.36 -28.56 -44.24
N ASN A 35 6.03 -29.18 -43.11
CA ASN A 35 4.70 -29.08 -42.52
C ASN A 35 4.32 -27.64 -42.11
N MET A 36 5.29 -26.85 -41.62
CA MET A 36 5.03 -25.44 -41.29
C MET A 36 4.85 -24.59 -42.55
N ALA A 37 5.60 -24.87 -43.62
CA ALA A 37 5.41 -24.22 -44.92
C ALA A 37 4.03 -24.53 -45.50
N GLU A 38 3.63 -25.81 -45.52
CA GLU A 38 2.28 -26.22 -45.95
C GLU A 38 1.17 -25.60 -45.10
N LEU A 39 1.38 -25.45 -43.79
CA LEU A 39 0.42 -24.78 -42.91
C LEU A 39 0.33 -23.28 -43.21
N ILE A 40 1.46 -22.64 -43.53
CA ILE A 40 1.50 -21.23 -43.93
C ILE A 40 0.80 -21.03 -45.27
N ASP A 41 1.03 -21.91 -46.25
CA ASP A 41 0.38 -21.86 -47.57
C ASP A 41 -1.14 -22.04 -47.43
N LYS A 42 -1.59 -23.01 -46.62
CA LYS A 42 -3.03 -23.18 -46.32
C LYS A 42 -3.65 -21.97 -45.62
N LEU A 43 -2.95 -21.39 -44.66
CA LEU A 43 -3.42 -20.19 -43.97
C LEU A 43 -3.46 -18.99 -44.93
N GLN A 44 -2.52 -18.87 -45.86
CA GLN A 44 -2.53 -17.83 -46.90
C GLN A 44 -3.69 -18.04 -47.89
N GLU A 45 -3.99 -19.27 -48.30
CA GLU A 45 -5.16 -19.58 -49.13
C GLU A 45 -6.48 -19.28 -48.41
N GLU A 46 -6.60 -19.61 -47.12
CA GLU A 46 -7.79 -19.30 -46.32
C GLU A 46 -7.93 -17.79 -46.00
N LEU A 47 -6.83 -17.07 -45.81
CA LEU A 47 -6.82 -15.61 -45.57
C LEU A 47 -7.21 -14.79 -46.81
N ILE A 48 -7.14 -15.36 -48.01
CA ILE A 48 -7.58 -14.71 -49.26
C ILE A 48 -9.12 -14.76 -49.41
N ILE A 49 -9.82 -15.62 -48.64
CA ILE A 49 -11.28 -15.79 -48.71
C ILE A 49 -11.99 -14.87 -47.69
N LYS A 50 -12.18 -13.63 -48.13
CA LYS A 50 -13.27 -12.65 -47.89
C LYS A 50 -14.12 -12.72 -46.59
N SER A 51 -14.14 -11.58 -45.89
CA SER A 51 -15.11 -11.04 -44.90
C SER A 51 -15.44 -11.84 -43.63
N ASP A 52 -15.62 -13.15 -43.70
CA ASP A 52 -16.22 -13.94 -42.61
C ASP A 52 -15.24 -14.20 -41.43
N VAL A 53 -13.93 -14.13 -41.68
CA VAL A 53 -12.88 -14.27 -40.65
C VAL A 53 -12.78 -13.01 -39.77
N ALA A 54 -13.02 -11.82 -40.34
CA ALA A 54 -13.00 -10.56 -39.59
C ALA A 54 -14.15 -10.51 -38.58
N ASP A 55 -15.35 -10.94 -38.98
CA ASP A 55 -16.53 -10.98 -38.10
C ASP A 55 -16.38 -12.04 -36.99
N LYS A 56 -15.76 -13.19 -37.29
CA LYS A 56 -15.42 -14.22 -36.29
C LYS A 56 -14.33 -13.77 -35.32
N LEU A 57 -13.34 -12.99 -35.78
CA LEU A 57 -12.34 -12.34 -34.94
C LEU A 57 -12.99 -11.29 -34.01
N HIS A 58 -13.95 -10.52 -34.53
CA HIS A 58 -14.71 -9.53 -33.76
C HIS A 58 -15.54 -10.15 -32.62
N ALA A 59 -16.07 -11.36 -32.81
CA ALA A 59 -16.84 -12.07 -31.80
C ALA A 59 -15.98 -12.83 -30.76
N SER A 60 -14.72 -13.14 -31.08
CA SER A 60 -13.88 -14.07 -30.29
C SER A 60 -12.79 -13.40 -29.45
N PHE A 61 -12.45 -12.14 -29.74
CA PHE A 61 -11.35 -11.42 -29.10
C PHE A 61 -11.85 -10.17 -28.37
N ASP A 62 -11.26 -9.89 -27.21
CA ASP A 62 -11.53 -8.63 -26.51
C ASP A 62 -11.00 -7.43 -27.32
N LYS A 63 -11.58 -6.24 -27.06
CA LYS A 63 -11.30 -4.98 -27.78
C LYS A 63 -9.81 -4.68 -27.95
N ILE A 64 -8.99 -5.01 -26.93
CA ILE A 64 -7.53 -4.82 -26.95
C ILE A 64 -6.83 -5.85 -27.85
N GLN A 65 -7.24 -7.11 -27.82
CA GLN A 65 -6.62 -8.16 -28.64
C GLN A 65 -6.87 -7.89 -30.12
N LEU A 66 -8.09 -7.51 -30.48
CA LEU A 66 -8.46 -7.04 -31.81
C LEU A 66 -7.62 -5.83 -32.25
N SER A 67 -7.44 -4.83 -31.38
CA SER A 67 -6.68 -3.64 -31.73
C SER A 67 -5.20 -3.95 -32.02
N ILE A 68 -4.62 -4.93 -31.32
CA ILE A 68 -3.26 -5.43 -31.59
C ILE A 68 -3.19 -6.09 -32.97
N PHE A 69 -4.10 -7.03 -33.27
CA PHE A 69 -4.13 -7.71 -34.57
C PHE A 69 -4.33 -6.73 -35.73
N GLN A 70 -5.28 -5.79 -35.59
CA GLN A 70 -5.51 -4.74 -36.58
C GLN A 70 -4.29 -3.83 -36.76
N ASN A 71 -3.57 -3.50 -35.68
CA ASN A 71 -2.31 -2.74 -35.78
C ASN A 71 -1.23 -3.51 -36.54
N VAL A 72 -1.09 -4.81 -36.28
CA VAL A 72 -0.13 -5.67 -37.00
C VAL A 72 -0.49 -5.70 -38.48
N GLN A 73 -1.75 -5.92 -38.81
CA GLN A 73 -2.23 -5.99 -40.19
C GLN A 73 -2.03 -4.66 -40.93
N LYS A 74 -2.45 -3.53 -40.35
CA LYS A 74 -2.30 -2.19 -40.95
C LYS A 74 -0.83 -1.82 -41.18
N ASN A 75 0.05 -2.21 -40.26
CA ASN A 75 1.48 -1.89 -40.34
C ASN A 75 2.31 -2.94 -41.10
N SER A 76 1.71 -4.07 -41.50
CA SER A 76 2.40 -5.13 -42.26
C SER A 76 2.84 -4.67 -43.65
N GLN A 77 2.00 -3.87 -44.31
CA GLN A 77 2.26 -3.32 -45.65
C GLN A 77 2.90 -1.91 -45.62
N SER A 78 3.07 -1.34 -44.43
CA SER A 78 3.61 0.01 -44.27
C SER A 78 5.12 -0.03 -44.01
N LEU A 79 5.86 0.82 -44.72
CA LEU A 79 7.28 1.06 -44.43
C LEU A 79 7.46 1.48 -42.96
N PRO A 80 8.58 1.15 -42.30
CA PRO A 80 8.80 1.46 -40.88
C PRO A 80 8.54 2.93 -40.50
N CYS A 81 8.84 3.86 -41.40
CA CYS A 81 8.65 5.31 -41.21
C CYS A 81 7.20 5.79 -41.43
N GLY A 82 6.33 4.99 -42.04
CA GLY A 82 4.92 5.32 -42.33
C GLY A 82 3.91 4.64 -41.40
N ARG A 83 4.38 3.86 -40.43
CA ARG A 83 3.51 3.09 -39.51
C ARG A 83 2.73 4.01 -38.58
N ARG A 84 1.45 3.69 -38.38
CA ARG A 84 0.55 4.36 -37.43
C ARG A 84 0.23 3.40 -36.30
N TYR A 85 0.23 3.90 -35.08
CA TYR A 85 0.08 3.09 -33.87
C TYR A 85 -1.11 3.58 -33.07
N THR A 86 -1.83 2.63 -32.45
CA THR A 86 -2.71 2.94 -31.33
C THR A 86 -1.91 3.03 -30.04
N ASP A 87 -2.33 3.92 -29.16
CA ASP A 87 -1.61 4.37 -27.99
C ASP A 87 -1.84 3.48 -26.75
N GLU A 88 -3.09 3.06 -26.51
CA GLU A 88 -3.51 2.36 -25.29
C GLU A 88 -2.66 1.13 -24.95
N PHE A 89 -2.58 0.12 -25.84
CA PHE A 89 -1.81 -1.09 -25.58
C PHE A 89 -0.30 -0.82 -25.38
N ALA A 90 0.27 0.06 -26.21
CA ALA A 90 1.70 0.37 -26.16
C ALA A 90 2.06 1.12 -24.88
N LEU A 91 1.22 2.08 -24.45
CA LEU A 91 1.38 2.81 -23.19
C LEU A 91 1.25 1.86 -22.00
N THR A 92 0.22 1.03 -21.94
CA THR A 92 0.00 0.07 -20.85
C THR A 92 1.15 -0.92 -20.73
N LEU A 93 1.59 -1.51 -21.83
CA LEU A 93 2.70 -2.47 -21.81
C LEU A 93 4.02 -1.80 -21.38
N TYR A 94 4.30 -0.60 -21.86
CA TYR A 94 5.49 0.16 -21.47
C TYR A 94 5.45 0.58 -19.99
N PHE A 95 4.28 0.98 -19.48
CA PHE A 95 4.05 1.32 -18.08
C PHE A 95 4.34 0.13 -17.15
N TYR A 96 3.83 -1.06 -17.46
CA TYR A 96 4.08 -2.25 -16.64
C TYR A 96 5.53 -2.72 -16.70
N SER A 97 6.15 -2.70 -17.89
CA SER A 97 7.55 -3.10 -18.03
C SER A 97 8.18 -2.62 -19.34
N PRO A 98 9.10 -1.64 -19.28
CA PRO A 98 9.90 -1.22 -20.44
C PRO A 98 10.72 -2.36 -21.04
N LYS A 99 11.15 -3.34 -20.23
CA LYS A 99 11.87 -4.53 -20.70
C LYS A 99 10.97 -5.48 -21.48
N ALA A 100 9.77 -5.76 -20.97
CA ALA A 100 8.79 -6.57 -21.68
C ALA A 100 8.37 -5.87 -22.98
N TYR A 101 8.16 -4.55 -22.92
CA TYR A 101 7.88 -3.74 -24.11
C TYR A 101 8.97 -3.88 -25.18
N GLN A 102 10.25 -3.79 -24.81
CA GLN A 102 11.36 -3.97 -25.75
C GLN A 102 11.38 -5.37 -26.37
N TYR A 103 11.13 -6.41 -25.58
CA TYR A 103 11.02 -7.78 -26.09
C TYR A 103 9.85 -7.92 -27.07
N VAL A 104 8.66 -7.47 -26.68
CA VAL A 104 7.46 -7.56 -27.53
C VAL A 104 7.63 -6.72 -28.80
N ARG A 105 8.31 -5.57 -28.73
CA ARG A 105 8.62 -4.73 -29.90
C ARG A 105 9.53 -5.40 -30.93
N SER A 106 10.29 -6.43 -30.54
CA SER A 106 11.06 -7.24 -31.50
C SER A 106 10.18 -8.18 -32.33
N ILE A 107 8.97 -8.47 -31.84
CA ILE A 107 8.01 -9.41 -32.44
C ILE A 107 6.87 -8.65 -33.13
N LEU A 108 6.35 -7.61 -32.48
CA LEU A 108 5.21 -6.81 -32.92
C LEU A 108 5.65 -5.41 -33.35
N PRO A 109 5.01 -4.81 -34.36
CA PRO A 109 5.26 -3.44 -34.77
C PRO A 109 4.72 -2.48 -33.70
N LEU A 110 5.54 -2.19 -32.69
CA LEU A 110 5.25 -1.25 -31.61
C LEU A 110 6.05 0.06 -31.78
N PRO A 111 5.52 1.19 -31.30
CA PRO A 111 6.16 2.48 -31.46
C PRO A 111 7.55 2.55 -30.82
N ASN A 112 8.33 3.56 -31.20
CA ASN A 112 9.58 3.81 -30.46
C ASN A 112 9.24 4.37 -29.07
N PRO A 113 9.98 4.01 -27.99
CA PRO A 113 9.78 4.61 -26.66
C PRO A 113 9.77 6.14 -26.62
N SER A 114 10.45 6.82 -27.55
CA SER A 114 10.36 8.28 -27.70
C SER A 114 8.94 8.77 -28.02
N LEU A 115 8.19 8.03 -28.85
CA LEU A 115 6.80 8.35 -29.15
C LEU A 115 5.89 8.08 -27.95
N ILE A 116 6.15 7.01 -27.18
CA ILE A 116 5.43 6.72 -25.94
C ILE A 116 5.62 7.86 -24.93
N ARG A 117 6.86 8.34 -24.76
CA ARG A 117 7.14 9.51 -23.91
C ARG A 117 6.41 10.76 -24.40
N LYS A 118 6.34 10.97 -25.71
CA LYS A 118 5.59 12.09 -26.30
C LYS A 118 4.09 11.99 -25.99
N TRP A 119 3.49 10.81 -26.13
CA TRP A 119 2.09 10.58 -25.75
C TRP A 119 1.87 10.79 -24.26
N ALA A 120 2.73 10.26 -23.39
CA ALA A 120 2.62 10.50 -21.95
C ALA A 120 2.79 11.98 -21.57
N SER A 121 3.57 12.75 -22.34
CA SER A 121 3.83 14.17 -22.07
C SER A 121 2.67 15.12 -22.41
N SER A 122 1.55 14.60 -22.93
CA SER A 122 0.35 15.41 -23.21
C SER A 122 -0.48 15.69 -21.97
N VAL A 123 -0.28 14.93 -20.89
CA VAL A 123 -1.01 15.10 -19.63
C VAL A 123 -0.18 16.02 -18.73
N ASP A 124 -0.82 17.04 -18.17
CA ASP A 124 -0.20 17.88 -17.16
C ASP A 124 -0.13 17.11 -15.83
N CYS A 125 1.06 17.07 -15.26
CA CYS A 125 1.34 16.39 -14.00
C CYS A 125 2.20 17.27 -13.10
N GLU A 126 2.10 18.59 -13.22
CA GLU A 126 2.77 19.53 -12.32
C GLU A 126 2.31 19.38 -10.86
N PRO A 127 3.13 19.76 -9.87
CA PRO A 127 2.72 19.76 -8.46
C PRO A 127 1.46 20.62 -8.27
N GLY A 128 0.47 20.06 -7.58
CA GLY A 128 -0.86 20.60 -7.48
C GLY A 128 -1.93 19.51 -7.41
N PHE A 129 -3.19 19.94 -7.46
CA PHE A 129 -4.32 19.04 -7.69
C PHE A 129 -4.47 18.76 -9.18
N LEU A 130 -4.60 17.48 -9.53
CA LEU A 130 -4.62 16.98 -10.89
C LEU A 130 -6.05 17.05 -11.45
N LYS A 131 -6.31 18.02 -12.34
CA LYS A 131 -7.65 18.26 -12.91
C LYS A 131 -8.16 17.07 -13.71
N GLU A 132 -7.28 16.40 -14.44
CA GLU A 132 -7.56 15.22 -15.24
C GLU A 132 -8.00 14.04 -14.36
N ALA A 133 -7.41 13.91 -13.16
CA ALA A 133 -7.80 12.88 -12.21
C ALA A 133 -9.22 13.12 -11.69
N PHE A 134 -9.54 14.36 -11.28
CA PHE A 134 -10.89 14.72 -10.85
C PHE A 134 -11.92 14.56 -11.97
N LYS A 135 -11.58 14.93 -13.20
CA LYS A 135 -12.44 14.71 -14.37
C LYS A 135 -12.73 13.23 -14.60
N ALA A 136 -11.68 12.40 -14.60
CA ALA A 136 -11.85 10.95 -14.77
C ALA A 136 -12.72 10.34 -13.66
N LEU A 137 -12.54 10.80 -12.41
CA LEU A 137 -13.39 10.36 -11.29
C LEU A 137 -14.84 10.81 -11.45
N SER A 138 -15.08 12.04 -11.92
CA SER A 138 -16.43 12.55 -12.18
C SER A 138 -17.15 11.73 -13.26
N ASP A 139 -16.45 11.41 -14.35
CA ASP A 139 -16.98 10.55 -15.42
C ASP A 139 -17.31 9.15 -14.88
N GLU A 140 -16.44 8.60 -14.02
CA GLU A 140 -16.60 7.28 -13.42
C GLU A 140 -17.78 7.21 -12.44
N VAL A 141 -17.98 8.24 -11.62
CA VAL A 141 -19.12 8.34 -10.69
C VAL A 141 -20.43 8.52 -11.45
N THR A 142 -20.40 9.26 -12.56
CA THR A 142 -21.57 9.45 -13.44
C THR A 142 -22.00 8.12 -14.06
N GLN A 143 -21.04 7.29 -14.47
CA GLN A 143 -21.32 5.95 -15.01
C GLN A 143 -21.72 4.94 -13.93
N CYS A 144 -21.11 5.03 -12.73
CA CYS A 144 -21.31 4.10 -11.64
C CYS A 144 -21.50 4.84 -10.30
N PRO A 145 -22.75 5.17 -9.92
CA PRO A 145 -23.04 5.90 -8.68
C PRO A 145 -22.52 5.22 -7.40
N ASP A 146 -22.32 3.90 -7.41
CA ASP A 146 -21.75 3.15 -6.28
C ASP A 146 -20.28 3.50 -5.98
N LYS A 147 -19.58 4.18 -6.90
CA LYS A 147 -18.21 4.66 -6.70
C LYS A 147 -18.13 6.03 -6.02
N LYS A 148 -19.27 6.68 -5.75
CA LYS A 148 -19.35 8.00 -5.12
C LYS A 148 -18.71 8.08 -3.74
N ASP A 149 -18.91 7.05 -2.91
CA ASP A 149 -18.45 7.05 -1.52
C ASP A 149 -16.96 6.70 -1.43
N CYS A 150 -16.17 7.60 -0.86
CA CYS A 150 -14.72 7.46 -0.77
C CYS A 150 -14.15 8.00 0.56
N CYS A 151 -12.87 7.73 0.78
CA CYS A 151 -12.05 8.23 1.88
C CYS A 151 -10.82 8.94 1.31
N LEU A 152 -10.40 10.02 1.95
CA LEU A 152 -9.20 10.76 1.62
C LEU A 152 -8.03 10.26 2.47
N ILE A 153 -6.91 9.93 1.84
CA ILE A 153 -5.67 9.54 2.50
C ILE A 153 -4.61 10.57 2.14
N MET A 154 -3.85 11.00 3.14
CA MET A 154 -2.74 11.92 2.96
C MET A 154 -1.50 11.37 3.66
N ASP A 155 -0.39 11.31 2.92
CA ASP A 155 0.91 10.91 3.45
C ASP A 155 2.03 11.65 2.71
N ALA A 156 3.20 11.72 3.34
CA ALA A 156 4.38 12.36 2.77
C ALA A 156 5.51 11.37 2.57
N MET A 157 6.18 11.47 1.43
CA MET A 157 7.36 10.67 1.12
C MET A 157 8.60 11.54 1.04
N SER A 158 9.70 11.09 1.63
CA SER A 158 10.99 11.78 1.48
C SER A 158 11.49 11.66 0.05
N ILE A 159 11.94 12.78 -0.52
CA ILE A 159 12.55 12.86 -1.84
C ILE A 159 13.99 13.36 -1.73
N ARG A 160 14.80 13.06 -2.74
CA ARG A 160 16.17 13.56 -2.79
C ARG A 160 16.14 15.06 -3.09
N LYS A 161 16.76 15.86 -2.22
CA LYS A 161 17.05 17.28 -2.48
C LYS A 161 18.02 17.37 -3.65
N GLN A 162 17.55 17.85 -4.79
CA GLN A 162 18.36 18.08 -5.98
C GLN A 162 17.65 19.09 -6.88
N THR A 163 18.42 19.92 -7.57
CA THR A 163 17.93 20.73 -8.67
C THR A 163 18.05 19.95 -9.97
N VAL A 164 17.03 20.02 -10.82
CA VAL A 164 17.02 19.40 -12.14
C VAL A 164 16.61 20.45 -13.16
N TRP A 165 17.34 20.55 -14.26
CA TRP A 165 16.99 21.44 -15.36
C TRP A 165 15.94 20.80 -16.26
N ASP A 166 14.73 21.38 -16.30
CA ASP A 166 13.69 21.00 -17.25
C ASP A 166 13.83 21.83 -18.53
N LYS A 167 14.34 21.20 -19.58
CA LYS A 167 14.51 21.80 -20.91
C LYS A 167 13.19 22.15 -21.59
N LYS A 168 12.07 21.49 -21.23
CA LYS A 168 10.78 21.73 -21.90
C LYS A 168 10.16 23.04 -21.41
N ASN A 169 10.20 23.27 -20.11
CA ASN A 169 9.64 24.45 -19.47
C ASN A 169 10.68 25.56 -19.22
N ASP A 170 11.93 25.35 -19.63
CA ASP A 170 13.06 26.29 -19.51
C ASP A 170 13.27 26.79 -18.07
N ARG A 171 13.23 25.87 -17.09
CA ARG A 171 13.34 26.21 -15.67
C ARG A 171 14.05 25.14 -14.86
N TYR A 172 14.48 25.52 -13.65
CA TYR A 172 14.97 24.57 -12.66
C TYR A 172 13.82 24.05 -11.79
N ASP A 173 13.69 22.74 -11.72
CA ASP A 173 12.79 22.03 -10.81
C ASP A 173 13.56 21.53 -9.57
N GLY A 174 12.83 21.08 -8.55
CA GLY A 174 13.37 20.54 -7.30
C GLY A 174 13.14 21.42 -6.06
N PHE A 175 12.45 22.54 -6.24
CA PHE A 175 12.08 23.48 -5.19
C PHE A 175 10.73 23.17 -4.55
N ILE A 176 10.42 23.86 -3.46
CA ILE A 176 9.09 23.83 -2.85
C ILE A 176 8.06 24.30 -3.89
N ASN A 177 6.97 23.54 -4.02
CA ASN A 177 5.88 23.86 -4.92
C ASN A 177 4.55 23.38 -4.29
N TYR A 178 3.70 24.34 -3.91
CA TYR A 178 2.37 24.09 -3.37
C TYR A 178 1.26 24.28 -4.42
N GLY A 179 1.60 24.13 -5.71
CA GLY A 179 0.70 24.35 -6.84
C GLY A 179 0.34 25.82 -6.98
N THR A 180 -0.94 26.15 -6.78
CA THR A 180 -1.45 27.53 -6.86
C THR A 180 -1.12 28.38 -5.64
N LEU A 181 -0.66 27.76 -4.54
CA LEU A 181 -0.26 28.48 -3.33
C LEU A 181 1.21 28.88 -3.43
N ASN A 182 1.49 30.17 -3.24
CA ASN A 182 2.87 30.66 -3.26
C ASN A 182 3.59 30.30 -1.95
N PRO A 183 4.75 29.61 -2.00
CA PRO A 183 5.57 29.41 -0.81
C PRO A 183 6.19 30.73 -0.35
N GLU A 184 6.43 30.85 0.97
CA GLU A 184 7.14 32.02 1.54
C GLU A 184 8.60 32.10 1.04
N ASP A 185 9.23 30.94 0.80
CA ASP A 185 10.58 30.82 0.25
C ASP A 185 10.59 29.84 -0.93
N PRO A 186 10.41 30.34 -2.17
CA PRO A 186 10.35 29.52 -3.38
C PRO A 186 11.70 28.92 -3.80
N GLU A 187 12.82 29.41 -3.28
CA GLU A 187 14.17 28.94 -3.66
C GLU A 187 14.65 27.78 -2.77
N THR A 188 13.92 27.45 -1.72
CA THR A 188 14.24 26.30 -0.87
C THR A 188 13.99 24.97 -1.60
N LEU A 189 14.96 24.07 -1.55
CA LEU A 189 14.83 22.71 -2.10
C LEU A 189 13.82 21.87 -1.32
N ALA A 190 12.94 21.20 -2.07
CA ALA A 190 11.99 20.27 -1.51
C ALA A 190 12.69 19.01 -0.96
N SER A 191 12.23 18.56 0.21
CA SER A 191 12.71 17.36 0.89
C SER A 191 11.67 16.24 0.96
N GLU A 192 10.41 16.58 0.75
CA GLU A 192 9.29 15.64 0.78
C GLU A 192 8.27 15.97 -0.32
N ALA A 193 7.54 14.95 -0.76
CA ALA A 193 6.33 15.09 -1.56
C ALA A 193 5.12 14.66 -0.71
N LEU A 194 4.19 15.59 -0.47
CA LEU A 194 2.91 15.34 0.17
C LEU A 194 1.91 14.90 -0.91
N VAL A 195 1.30 13.72 -0.75
CA VAL A 195 0.37 13.15 -1.73
C VAL A 195 -1.02 13.01 -1.12
N PHE A 196 -2.04 13.36 -1.90
CA PHE A 196 -3.44 13.15 -1.59
C PHE A 196 -4.00 12.04 -2.48
N LEU A 197 -4.62 11.04 -1.86
CA LEU A 197 -5.16 9.85 -2.50
C LEU A 197 -6.62 9.67 -2.11
N LEU A 198 -7.52 9.57 -3.09
CA LEU A 198 -8.88 9.12 -2.83
C LEU A 198 -8.98 7.61 -2.98
N VAL A 199 -9.70 6.97 -2.07
CA VAL A 199 -9.92 5.52 -2.04
C VAL A 199 -11.40 5.22 -1.90
N GLY A 200 -11.93 4.35 -2.76
CA GLY A 200 -13.33 3.94 -2.69
C GLY A 200 -13.66 3.22 -1.38
N ALA A 201 -14.79 3.58 -0.77
CA ALA A 201 -15.23 2.99 0.50
C ALA A 201 -16.02 1.68 0.28
N ARG A 202 -16.89 1.64 -0.73
CA ARG A 202 -17.70 0.46 -1.08
C ARG A 202 -17.05 -0.42 -2.14
N THR A 203 -16.45 0.21 -3.15
CA THR A 203 -15.83 -0.44 -4.30
C THR A 203 -14.33 -0.23 -4.27
N HIS A 204 -13.57 -1.21 -4.77
CA HIS A 204 -12.11 -1.16 -4.72
C HIS A 204 -11.55 -0.33 -5.87
N TRP A 205 -11.25 0.94 -5.58
CA TRP A 205 -10.47 1.81 -6.46
C TRP A 205 -9.63 2.78 -5.62
N ASN A 206 -8.56 3.29 -6.20
CA ASN A 206 -7.76 4.37 -5.62
C ASN A 206 -7.24 5.28 -6.73
N CYS A 207 -7.13 6.57 -6.44
CA CYS A 207 -6.70 7.57 -7.41
C CYS A 207 -5.91 8.68 -6.71
N PRO A 208 -4.63 8.89 -7.05
CA PRO A 208 -3.90 10.07 -6.60
C PRO A 208 -4.52 11.30 -7.22
N ILE A 209 -4.98 12.23 -6.39
CA ILE A 209 -5.68 13.45 -6.84
C ILE A 209 -4.78 14.67 -6.84
N GLY A 210 -3.61 14.60 -6.20
CA GLY A 210 -2.67 15.70 -6.17
C GLY A 210 -1.43 15.38 -5.37
N TYR A 211 -0.36 16.12 -5.65
CA TYR A 211 0.86 16.06 -4.88
C TYR A 211 1.54 17.43 -4.80
N PHE A 212 2.26 17.67 -3.72
CA PHE A 212 2.90 18.95 -3.43
C PHE A 212 4.33 18.74 -2.95
N LEU A 213 5.26 19.55 -3.44
CA LEU A 213 6.67 19.47 -3.07
C LEU A 213 6.92 20.42 -1.90
N ARG A 214 7.51 19.93 -0.82
CA ARG A 214 7.65 20.69 0.43
C ARG A 214 8.99 20.48 1.11
N ASN A 215 9.33 21.41 1.98
CA ASN A 215 10.39 21.23 2.97
C ASN A 215 9.84 21.66 4.34
N LYS A 216 9.36 20.71 5.15
CA LYS A 216 8.69 20.95 6.43
C LYS A 216 7.51 21.93 6.32
N ILE A 217 6.38 21.46 5.79
CA ILE A 217 5.18 22.30 5.61
C ILE A 217 4.65 22.85 6.94
N SER A 218 4.08 24.04 6.91
CA SER A 218 3.31 24.57 8.02
C SER A 218 1.95 23.88 8.11
N ALA A 219 1.46 23.64 9.33
CA ALA A 219 0.15 23.03 9.56
C ALA A 219 -0.99 23.83 8.89
N ARG A 220 -0.80 25.14 8.72
CA ARG A 220 -1.75 26.07 8.07
C ARG A 220 -1.91 25.80 6.58
N ILE A 221 -0.80 25.71 5.84
CA ILE A 221 -0.84 25.42 4.39
C ILE A 221 -1.45 24.03 4.18
N GLN A 222 -1.06 23.04 4.99
CA GLN A 222 -1.63 21.70 4.88
C GLN A 222 -3.13 21.66 5.18
N ALA A 223 -3.63 22.48 6.12
CA ALA A 223 -5.07 22.61 6.38
C ALA A 223 -5.81 23.21 5.18
N GLN A 224 -5.25 24.22 4.53
CA GLN A 224 -5.82 24.83 3.34
C GLN A 224 -5.88 23.83 2.17
N LEU A 225 -4.78 23.11 1.91
CA LEU A 225 -4.75 22.06 0.89
C LEU A 225 -5.78 20.96 1.16
N LEU A 226 -5.96 20.57 2.43
CA LEU A 226 -6.96 19.58 2.81
C LEU A 226 -8.39 20.06 2.55
N ILE A 227 -8.71 21.32 2.87
CA ILE A 227 -10.01 21.91 2.56
C ILE A 227 -10.25 21.91 1.05
N THR A 228 -9.28 22.40 0.26
CA THR A 228 -9.38 22.41 -1.20
C THR A 228 -9.57 21.01 -1.79
N ALA A 229 -8.90 19.98 -1.24
CA ALA A 229 -9.10 18.60 -1.68
C ALA A 229 -10.55 18.12 -1.46
N LEU A 230 -11.18 18.50 -0.35
CA LEU A 230 -12.57 18.16 -0.04
C LEU A 230 -13.54 18.89 -0.97
N GLU A 231 -13.31 20.18 -1.21
CA GLU A 231 -14.11 21.01 -2.12
C GLU A 231 -14.08 20.44 -3.55
N MET A 232 -12.88 20.18 -4.10
CA MET A 232 -12.73 19.61 -5.45
C MET A 232 -13.33 18.21 -5.57
N ALA A 233 -13.26 17.39 -4.52
CA ALA A 233 -13.90 16.08 -4.51
C ALA A 233 -15.43 16.21 -4.57
N ALA A 234 -16.02 17.11 -3.80
CA ALA A 234 -17.46 17.37 -3.82
C ALA A 234 -17.92 17.92 -5.18
N GLU A 235 -17.19 18.87 -5.77
CA GLU A 235 -17.44 19.38 -7.13
C GLU A 235 -17.42 18.27 -8.20
N SER A 236 -16.61 17.23 -7.99
CA SER A 236 -16.53 16.05 -8.86
C SER A 236 -17.61 15.00 -8.57
N GLY A 237 -18.59 15.31 -7.72
CA GLY A 237 -19.71 14.42 -7.36
C GLY A 237 -19.37 13.33 -6.35
N LEU A 238 -18.15 13.33 -5.78
CA LEU A 238 -17.70 12.36 -4.79
C LEU A 238 -18.14 12.77 -3.38
N ARG A 239 -18.25 11.77 -2.49
CA ARG A 239 -18.56 11.98 -1.08
C ARG A 239 -17.45 11.42 -0.21
N VAL A 240 -16.75 12.29 0.50
CA VAL A 240 -15.58 11.93 1.33
C VAL A 240 -16.01 11.71 2.77
N TRP A 241 -16.01 10.47 3.25
CA TRP A 241 -16.47 10.15 4.61
C TRP A 241 -15.39 10.30 5.69
N SER A 242 -14.13 10.10 5.33
CA SER A 242 -13.03 10.16 6.29
C SER A 242 -11.74 10.69 5.68
N ILE A 243 -10.89 11.22 6.55
CA ILE A 243 -9.52 11.66 6.25
C ILE A 243 -8.58 10.81 7.09
N THR A 244 -7.72 10.04 6.44
CA THR A 244 -6.70 9.21 7.11
C THR A 244 -5.32 9.81 6.93
N ALA A 245 -4.61 10.01 8.04
CA ALA A 245 -3.22 10.46 8.04
C ALA A 245 -2.43 9.78 9.16
N ASP A 246 -1.11 9.93 9.16
CA ASP A 246 -0.29 9.49 10.28
C ASP A 246 -0.38 10.44 11.49
N GLY A 247 0.06 9.99 12.66
CA GLY A 247 0.04 10.77 13.90
C GLY A 247 1.23 11.72 14.08
N THR A 248 1.78 12.30 13.00
CA THR A 248 2.84 13.30 13.12
C THR A 248 2.34 14.57 13.79
N SER A 249 3.25 15.33 14.41
CA SER A 249 2.90 16.59 15.06
C SER A 249 2.26 17.58 14.09
N VAL A 250 2.75 17.65 12.85
CA VAL A 250 2.19 18.51 11.80
C VAL A 250 0.75 18.12 11.47
N ASN A 251 0.47 16.82 11.25
CA ASN A 251 -0.89 16.36 10.98
C ASN A 251 -1.85 16.63 12.13
N ILE A 252 -1.43 16.35 13.37
CA ILE A 252 -2.22 16.67 14.57
C ILE A 252 -2.50 18.18 14.64
N SER A 253 -1.48 19.02 14.43
CA SER A 253 -1.64 20.48 14.39
C SER A 253 -2.57 20.95 13.27
N THR A 254 -2.50 20.36 12.08
CA THR A 254 -3.40 20.64 10.96
C THR A 254 -4.85 20.36 11.34
N PHE A 255 -5.12 19.19 11.92
CA PHE A 255 -6.46 18.86 12.39
C PHE A 255 -6.92 19.78 13.53
N SER A 256 -6.02 20.19 14.44
CA SER A 256 -6.36 21.16 15.48
C SER A 256 -6.70 22.55 14.94
N LEU A 257 -6.07 23.00 13.86
CA LEU A 257 -6.46 24.22 13.15
C LEU A 257 -7.86 24.11 12.53
N LEU A 258 -8.28 22.90 12.16
CA LEU A 258 -9.63 22.58 11.68
C LEU A 258 -10.62 22.29 12.84
N GLY A 259 -10.27 22.72 14.05
CA GLY A 259 -11.10 22.60 15.26
C GLY A 259 -11.16 21.20 15.86
N ARG A 260 -10.28 20.26 15.44
CA ARG A 260 -10.25 18.91 16.01
C ARG A 260 -9.45 18.89 17.30
N LYS A 261 -9.98 18.21 18.31
CA LYS A 261 -9.32 18.08 19.61
C LYS A 261 -8.94 16.64 19.84
N PHE A 262 -7.69 16.43 20.24
CA PHE A 262 -7.15 15.15 20.62
C PHE A 262 -6.84 15.23 22.12
N GLY A 263 -7.91 15.21 22.93
CA GLY A 263 -7.86 15.47 24.36
C GLY A 263 -7.23 14.36 25.20
N THR A 264 -7.20 14.58 26.51
CA THR A 264 -6.73 13.61 27.52
C THR A 264 -7.86 12.77 28.12
N THR A 265 -9.11 13.01 27.73
CA THR A 265 -10.26 12.18 28.10
C THR A 265 -11.05 11.80 26.86
N TYR A 266 -11.82 10.70 26.92
CA TYR A 266 -12.65 10.25 25.80
C TYR A 266 -13.67 11.31 25.36
N LYS A 267 -14.23 12.11 26.28
CA LYS A 267 -15.24 13.13 25.93
C LYS A 267 -14.65 14.36 25.24
N ASP A 268 -13.37 14.63 25.45
CA ASP A 268 -12.69 15.81 24.92
C ASP A 268 -12.18 15.61 23.48
N VAL A 269 -12.22 14.36 22.99
CA VAL A 269 -11.72 14.02 21.66
C VAL A 269 -12.81 14.29 20.63
N VAL A 270 -12.50 15.15 19.66
CA VAL A 270 -13.44 15.59 18.63
C VAL A 270 -12.82 15.37 17.25
N THR A 271 -13.24 14.30 16.58
CA THR A 271 -12.73 13.88 15.26
C THR A 271 -13.60 14.30 14.07
N LYS A 272 -14.86 14.71 14.32
CA LYS A 272 -15.84 15.09 13.26
C LYS A 272 -15.61 16.51 12.73
N LEU A 273 -15.28 16.65 11.46
CA LEU A 273 -15.16 17.92 10.74
C LEU A 273 -16.42 18.14 9.91
N LYS A 274 -17.06 19.33 9.96
CA LYS A 274 -18.13 19.65 9.00
C LYS A 274 -17.50 19.82 7.61
N HIS A 275 -18.07 19.20 6.58
CA HIS A 275 -17.58 19.37 5.21
C HIS A 275 -17.65 20.86 4.81
N PRO A 276 -16.63 21.41 4.13
CA PRO A 276 -16.58 22.84 3.81
C PRO A 276 -17.75 23.33 2.97
N THR A 277 -18.22 22.51 2.02
CA THR A 277 -19.28 22.87 1.04
C THR A 277 -20.56 22.06 1.16
N GLU A 278 -20.60 20.99 1.96
CA GLU A 278 -21.68 20.00 1.96
C GLU A 278 -22.26 19.82 3.36
N ASP A 279 -23.51 19.36 3.46
CA ASP A 279 -24.19 19.14 4.75
C ASP A 279 -23.96 17.73 5.31
N TYR A 280 -22.70 17.35 5.48
CA TYR A 280 -22.32 16.13 6.19
C TYR A 280 -20.99 16.32 6.94
N HIS A 281 -20.66 15.34 7.79
CA HIS A 281 -19.43 15.33 8.56
C HIS A 281 -18.39 14.38 7.94
N VAL A 282 -17.13 14.80 7.96
CA VAL A 282 -15.95 14.03 7.60
C VAL A 282 -15.21 13.63 8.88
N TYR A 283 -14.81 12.37 9.01
CA TYR A 283 -14.16 11.87 10.22
C TYR A 283 -12.64 11.77 10.05
N VAL A 284 -11.88 12.31 11.00
CA VAL A 284 -10.42 12.16 11.01
C VAL A 284 -10.02 10.85 11.66
N ILE A 285 -9.17 10.08 10.97
CA ILE A 285 -8.62 8.79 11.41
C ILE A 285 -7.08 8.88 11.43
N LEU A 286 -6.48 8.46 12.53
CA LEU A 286 -5.04 8.41 12.71
C LEU A 286 -4.53 6.98 12.52
N GLY A 287 -4.10 6.66 11.30
CA GLY A 287 -3.79 5.31 10.80
C GLY A 287 -3.43 4.26 11.89
N PRO A 288 -4.29 3.25 12.15
CA PRO A 288 -4.11 2.27 13.23
C PRO A 288 -2.77 1.52 13.18
N CYS A 289 -2.25 1.25 11.97
CA CYS A 289 -0.94 0.62 11.77
C CYS A 289 0.21 1.47 12.35
N HIS A 290 0.10 2.80 12.33
CA HIS A 290 1.07 3.70 12.94
C HIS A 290 0.94 3.67 14.46
N MET A 291 -0.29 3.68 14.97
CA MET A 291 -0.55 3.62 16.41
C MET A 291 -0.02 2.35 17.03
N LEU A 292 -0.19 1.19 16.38
CA LEU A 292 0.39 -0.07 16.81
C LEU A 292 1.93 -0.03 16.88
N LYS A 293 2.59 0.52 15.86
CA LYS A 293 4.05 0.69 15.87
C LYS A 293 4.50 1.56 17.04
N LEU A 294 3.78 2.65 17.28
CA LEU A 294 4.07 3.61 18.34
C LEU A 294 3.83 3.02 19.73
N ALA A 295 2.78 2.21 19.93
CA ALA A 295 2.52 1.50 21.18
C ALA A 295 3.69 0.56 21.54
N ARG A 296 4.12 -0.27 20.58
CA ARG A 296 5.29 -1.17 20.75
C ARG A 296 6.59 -0.38 20.97
N ASN A 297 6.81 0.72 20.25
CA ASN A 297 7.99 1.56 20.44
C ASN A 297 7.97 2.27 21.80
N ALA A 298 6.80 2.69 22.29
CA ALA A 298 6.65 3.32 23.59
C ALA A 298 6.99 2.33 24.70
N LEU A 299 6.40 1.13 24.68
CA LEU A 299 6.68 0.10 25.68
C LEU A 299 8.14 -0.34 25.64
N GLY A 300 8.69 -0.55 24.43
CA GLY A 300 10.10 -0.91 24.26
C GLY A 300 11.07 0.14 24.80
N THR A 301 10.75 1.43 24.67
CA THR A 301 11.63 2.52 25.11
C THR A 301 11.46 2.87 26.59
N LEU A 302 10.21 2.91 27.08
CA LEU A 302 9.91 3.27 28.46
C LEU A 302 10.07 2.09 29.42
N HIS A 303 10.16 0.87 28.88
CA HIS A 303 10.31 -0.41 29.58
C HIS A 303 9.13 -0.81 30.46
N SER A 304 8.41 0.13 31.06
CA SER A 304 7.21 -0.14 31.83
C SER A 304 6.18 0.99 31.83
N PHE A 305 4.92 0.59 32.02
CA PHE A 305 3.78 1.46 32.33
C PHE A 305 3.01 0.85 33.49
N THR A 306 2.18 1.66 34.14
CA THR A 306 1.26 1.20 35.18
C THR A 306 -0.16 1.61 34.79
N ASP A 307 -1.12 0.70 34.90
CA ASP A 307 -2.53 1.05 34.70
C ASP A 307 -3.15 1.69 35.94
N ASN A 308 -4.45 2.02 35.88
CA ASN A 308 -5.19 2.62 36.98
C ASN A 308 -5.42 1.68 38.18
N VAL A 309 -5.25 0.38 38.01
CA VAL A 309 -5.40 -0.63 39.09
C VAL A 309 -4.04 -0.96 39.72
N GLY A 310 -2.95 -0.36 39.22
CA GLY A 310 -1.60 -0.57 39.72
C GLY A 310 -0.88 -1.75 39.07
N MET A 311 -1.45 -2.37 38.03
CA MET A 311 -0.78 -3.46 37.32
C MET A 311 0.26 -2.90 36.35
N MET A 312 1.44 -3.53 36.35
CA MET A 312 2.56 -3.07 35.51
C MET A 312 2.64 -3.82 34.18
N VAL A 313 2.65 -3.05 33.09
CA VAL A 313 3.01 -3.51 31.75
C VAL A 313 4.54 -3.44 31.65
N ARG A 314 5.24 -4.56 31.41
CA ARG A 314 6.72 -4.58 31.45
C ARG A 314 7.32 -5.25 30.23
N TRP A 315 8.24 -4.55 29.57
CA TRP A 315 9.00 -5.05 28.42
C TRP A 315 9.88 -6.26 28.76
N ARG A 316 10.25 -6.44 30.03
CA ARG A 316 11.09 -7.56 30.49
C ARG A 316 10.51 -8.93 30.13
N PHE A 317 9.18 -9.09 30.14
CA PHE A 317 8.55 -10.40 29.90
C PHE A 317 8.74 -10.87 28.45
N PHE A 318 8.77 -9.94 27.49
CA PHE A 318 9.08 -10.26 26.08
C PHE A 318 10.52 -10.74 25.93
N LYS A 319 11.47 -10.11 26.64
CA LYS A 319 12.87 -10.54 26.63
C LYS A 319 13.04 -11.94 27.20
N LYS A 320 12.43 -12.20 28.36
CA LYS A 320 12.47 -13.51 29.03
C LYS A 320 11.78 -14.60 28.20
N LEU A 321 10.62 -14.31 27.61
CA LEU A 321 9.93 -15.26 26.74
C LEU A 321 10.79 -15.61 25.51
N CYS A 322 11.43 -14.62 24.89
CA CYS A 322 12.33 -14.89 23.77
C CYS A 322 13.49 -15.79 24.18
N LEU A 323 14.13 -15.49 25.33
CA LEU A 323 15.26 -16.24 25.85
C LEU A 323 14.90 -17.71 26.13
N ILE A 324 13.80 -17.97 26.85
CA ILE A 324 13.34 -19.35 27.12
C ILE A 324 13.08 -20.12 25.82
N GLN A 325 12.44 -19.48 24.83
CA GLN A 325 12.18 -20.12 23.54
C GLN A 325 13.47 -20.41 22.74
N GLU A 326 14.49 -19.57 22.87
CA GLU A 326 15.79 -19.81 22.24
C GLU A 326 16.57 -20.92 22.96
N GLU A 327 16.56 -20.94 24.29
CA GLU A 327 17.21 -22.00 25.09
C GLU A 327 16.60 -23.38 24.83
N HIS A 328 15.28 -23.47 24.71
CA HIS A 328 14.58 -24.73 24.44
C HIS A 328 14.54 -25.09 22.95
N GLY A 329 14.88 -24.16 22.05
CA GLY A 329 14.77 -24.34 20.60
C GLY A 329 13.32 -24.48 20.06
N LEU A 330 12.31 -24.23 20.89
CA LEU A 330 10.88 -24.36 20.55
C LEU A 330 10.12 -23.08 20.88
N LYS A 331 9.12 -22.74 20.06
CA LYS A 331 8.24 -21.59 20.28
C LYS A 331 6.92 -21.99 20.94
N MET A 332 6.44 -21.16 21.87
CA MET A 332 5.15 -21.31 22.53
C MET A 332 4.02 -20.74 21.68
N ALA A 333 3.82 -21.31 20.49
CA ALA A 333 2.77 -20.96 19.52
C ALA A 333 2.68 -19.47 19.10
N ASN A 334 3.75 -18.69 19.30
CA ASN A 334 3.82 -17.28 18.91
C ASN A 334 4.97 -17.02 17.91
N LYS A 335 5.01 -15.81 17.36
CA LYS A 335 6.01 -15.42 16.34
C LYS A 335 7.20 -14.63 16.91
N LEU A 336 7.24 -14.39 18.22
CA LEU A 336 8.28 -13.59 18.86
C LEU A 336 9.67 -14.16 18.57
N SER A 337 10.65 -13.27 18.39
CA SER A 337 12.04 -13.59 18.04
C SER A 337 12.93 -12.39 18.38
N PRO A 338 14.27 -12.52 18.37
CA PRO A 338 15.17 -11.40 18.68
C PRO A 338 14.94 -10.15 17.81
N LYS A 339 14.50 -10.33 16.56
CA LYS A 339 14.15 -9.23 15.65
C LYS A 339 13.02 -8.34 16.20
N HIS A 340 12.12 -8.91 17.00
CA HIS A 340 11.05 -8.16 17.65
C HIS A 340 11.57 -7.33 18.82
N LEU A 341 12.56 -7.85 19.55
CA LEU A 341 13.16 -7.18 20.71
C LEU A 341 14.09 -6.04 20.29
N HIS A 342 14.81 -6.19 19.17
CA HIS A 342 15.61 -5.13 18.54
C HIS A 342 14.73 -4.17 17.73
N PHE A 343 13.68 -3.66 18.36
CA PHE A 343 12.69 -2.81 17.71
C PHE A 343 13.32 -1.50 17.22
N GLU A 344 14.46 -1.05 17.76
CA GLU A 344 15.13 0.19 17.35
C GLU A 344 15.62 0.13 15.90
N LYS A 345 16.06 -1.05 15.44
CA LYS A 345 16.45 -1.32 14.05
C LYS A 345 15.25 -1.57 13.14
N HIS A 346 14.08 -1.80 13.72
CA HIS A 346 12.85 -2.18 13.01
C HIS A 346 11.62 -1.35 13.44
N LYS A 347 11.82 -0.07 13.78
CA LYS A 347 10.77 0.84 14.29
C LYS A 347 9.58 0.94 13.34
N MET A 348 9.82 0.86 12.03
CA MET A 348 8.79 1.04 10.99
C MET A 348 8.08 -0.26 10.56
N LYS A 349 8.52 -1.44 11.03
CA LYS A 349 7.94 -2.73 10.63
C LYS A 349 6.67 -3.03 11.41
N VAL A 350 5.51 -2.79 10.79
CA VAL A 350 4.17 -3.04 11.38
C VAL A 350 3.97 -4.51 11.73
N ASN A 351 4.41 -5.43 10.86
CA ASN A 351 4.27 -6.86 11.11
C ASN A 351 4.97 -7.32 12.39
N LEU A 352 6.16 -6.78 12.69
CA LEU A 352 6.86 -7.07 13.95
C LEU A 352 6.11 -6.46 15.13
N ALA A 353 5.60 -5.23 15.01
CA ALA A 353 4.80 -4.62 16.08
C ALA A 353 3.55 -5.43 16.43
N ALA A 354 2.82 -5.89 15.40
CA ALA A 354 1.63 -6.74 15.57
C ALA A 354 1.97 -8.09 16.19
N GLN A 355 3.06 -8.72 15.78
CA GLN A 355 3.49 -10.00 16.34
C GLN A 355 3.96 -9.88 17.80
N THR A 356 4.64 -8.77 18.14
CA THR A 356 5.05 -8.47 19.53
C THR A 356 3.83 -8.29 20.44
N LEU A 357 2.88 -7.44 20.07
CA LEU A 357 1.71 -7.11 20.88
C LEU A 357 0.50 -7.97 20.48
N SER A 358 0.68 -9.28 20.40
CA SER A 358 -0.37 -10.23 20.01
C SER A 358 -0.91 -11.02 21.19
N SER A 359 -2.13 -11.53 21.06
CA SER A 359 -2.74 -12.43 22.04
C SER A 359 -1.93 -13.72 22.20
N SER A 360 -1.33 -14.26 21.12
CA SER A 360 -0.45 -15.44 21.22
C SER A 360 0.78 -15.23 22.12
N VAL A 361 1.32 -14.01 22.18
CA VAL A 361 2.41 -13.67 23.12
C VAL A 361 1.86 -13.52 24.53
N ALA A 362 0.66 -12.93 24.67
CA ALA A 362 -0.01 -12.80 25.96
C ALA A 362 -0.33 -14.18 26.58
N ASP A 363 -0.86 -15.12 25.79
CA ASP A 363 -1.18 -16.49 26.22
C ASP A 363 0.08 -17.24 26.68
N ALA A 364 1.20 -17.08 25.97
CA ALA A 364 2.47 -17.69 26.37
C ALA A 364 3.00 -17.10 27.69
N ILE A 365 2.93 -15.78 27.88
CA ILE A 365 3.33 -15.11 29.12
C ILE A 365 2.43 -15.56 30.28
N GLU A 366 1.11 -15.59 30.06
CA GLU A 366 0.14 -16.01 31.07
C GLU A 366 0.32 -17.49 31.46
N PHE A 367 0.58 -18.37 30.50
CA PHE A 367 0.88 -19.78 30.78
C PHE A 367 2.14 -19.94 31.64
N LEU A 368 3.19 -19.18 31.34
CA LEU A 368 4.45 -19.23 32.10
C LEU A 368 4.31 -18.69 33.53
N ASP A 369 3.42 -17.73 33.74
CA ASP A 369 3.11 -17.16 35.06
C ASP A 369 2.16 -18.07 35.86
N ASN A 370 1.00 -18.41 35.30
CA ASN A 370 -0.09 -19.04 36.04
C ASN A 370 -0.04 -20.58 36.07
N VAL A 371 0.59 -21.23 35.08
CA VAL A 371 0.60 -22.71 34.98
C VAL A 371 1.97 -23.27 35.33
N MET A 372 3.03 -22.66 34.80
CA MET A 372 4.41 -23.08 35.08
C MET A 372 5.00 -22.39 36.32
N GLU A 373 4.33 -21.36 36.85
CA GLU A 373 4.72 -20.62 38.05
C GLU A 373 6.19 -20.15 38.04
N LEU A 374 6.71 -19.78 36.86
CA LEU A 374 8.09 -19.37 36.75
C LEU A 374 8.31 -18.02 37.46
N PRO A 375 9.26 -17.91 38.41
CA PRO A 375 9.51 -16.68 39.16
C PRO A 375 9.78 -15.47 38.27
N ASP A 376 10.34 -15.75 37.10
CA ASP A 376 10.71 -14.79 36.08
C ASP A 376 9.51 -14.08 35.41
N PHE A 377 8.35 -14.72 35.43
CA PHE A 377 7.10 -14.27 34.83
C PHE A 377 6.09 -13.76 35.85
N LYS A 378 6.39 -13.84 37.14
CA LYS A 378 5.53 -13.33 38.21
C LYS A 378 5.08 -11.89 37.97
N ASP A 379 3.80 -11.65 38.25
CA ASP A 379 3.09 -10.37 38.09
C ASP A 379 3.03 -9.91 36.62
N SER A 380 2.82 -10.85 35.69
CA SER A 380 2.74 -10.53 34.25
C SER A 380 1.37 -10.02 33.79
N GLN A 381 0.35 -10.09 34.66
CA GLN A 381 -1.05 -9.81 34.33
C GLN A 381 -1.27 -8.48 33.62
N GLY A 382 -0.63 -7.39 34.06
CA GLY A 382 -0.73 -6.09 33.37
C GLY A 382 -0.24 -6.15 31.91
N THR A 383 0.82 -6.91 31.64
CA THR A 383 1.36 -7.09 30.28
C THR A 383 0.47 -7.93 29.40
N VAL A 384 -0.15 -8.98 29.97
CA VAL A 384 -1.12 -9.85 29.29
C VAL A 384 -2.35 -9.03 28.87
N VAL A 385 -2.93 -8.27 29.80
CA VAL A 385 -4.09 -7.38 29.54
C VAL A 385 -3.77 -6.35 28.47
N PHE A 386 -2.59 -5.71 28.54
CA PHE A 386 -2.16 -4.73 27.54
C PHE A 386 -2.06 -5.34 26.14
N CYS A 387 -1.41 -6.50 26.00
CA CYS A 387 -1.25 -7.16 24.71
C CYS A 387 -2.59 -7.56 24.10
N ARG A 388 -3.47 -8.21 24.87
CA ARG A 388 -4.82 -8.59 24.41
C ARG A 388 -5.65 -7.38 24.01
N THR A 389 -5.56 -6.30 24.78
CA THR A 389 -6.30 -5.05 24.51
C THR A 389 -5.86 -4.41 23.19
N ILE A 390 -4.54 -4.29 22.96
CA ILE A 390 -4.00 -3.73 21.71
C ILE A 390 -4.28 -4.63 20.50
N ASP A 391 -4.11 -5.94 20.65
CA ASP A 391 -4.35 -6.92 19.57
C ASP A 391 -5.81 -6.89 19.12
N ARG A 392 -6.74 -6.94 20.07
CA ARG A 392 -8.18 -6.83 19.84
C ARG A 392 -8.55 -5.54 19.12
N LEU A 393 -8.05 -4.41 19.62
CA LEU A 393 -8.30 -3.10 19.03
C LEU A 393 -7.80 -3.03 17.58
N PHE A 394 -6.58 -3.51 17.34
CA PHE A 394 -5.99 -3.50 16.02
C PHE A 394 -6.73 -4.42 15.04
N ASP A 395 -7.18 -5.59 15.50
CA ASP A 395 -7.98 -6.52 14.70
C ASP A 395 -9.32 -5.92 14.26
N MET A 396 -9.98 -5.16 15.16
CA MET A 396 -11.21 -4.43 14.82
C MET A 396 -10.93 -3.33 13.78
N LEU A 397 -9.95 -2.47 14.04
CA LEU A 397 -9.63 -1.33 13.18
C LEU A 397 -8.95 -1.73 11.84
N ASN A 398 -8.59 -3.00 11.64
CA ASN A 398 -7.95 -3.50 10.42
C ASN A 398 -8.69 -4.72 9.84
N SER A 399 -10.00 -4.81 10.04
CA SER A 399 -10.84 -5.81 9.37
C SER A 399 -10.85 -5.58 7.85
N ARG A 400 -10.53 -6.63 7.09
CA ARG A 400 -10.52 -6.61 5.61
C ARG A 400 -11.34 -7.72 4.99
N ASN A 401 -11.79 -8.68 5.80
CA ASN A 401 -12.54 -9.83 5.32
C ASN A 401 -14.02 -9.64 5.69
N PRO A 402 -14.93 -9.49 4.71
CA PRO A 402 -16.36 -9.41 4.97
C PRO A 402 -16.93 -10.59 5.76
N LEU A 403 -16.25 -11.74 5.70
CA LEU A 403 -16.58 -12.98 6.41
C LEU A 403 -15.68 -13.23 7.64
N GLY A 404 -14.96 -12.20 8.10
CA GLY A 404 -14.17 -12.25 9.33
C GLY A 404 -15.03 -12.66 10.52
N LYS A 405 -14.42 -13.37 11.48
CA LYS A 405 -15.06 -13.83 12.72
C LYS A 405 -14.40 -13.16 13.94
N GLY A 406 -15.11 -13.11 15.06
CA GLY A 406 -14.63 -12.50 16.30
C GLY A 406 -14.30 -11.02 16.09
N TYR A 407 -13.18 -10.55 16.64
CA TYR A 407 -12.77 -9.15 16.54
C TYR A 407 -12.34 -8.70 15.13
N LYS A 408 -12.16 -9.63 14.19
CA LYS A 408 -11.91 -9.33 12.77
C LYS A 408 -13.18 -9.23 11.93
N GLN A 409 -14.34 -9.48 12.52
CA GLN A 409 -15.62 -9.33 11.83
C GLN A 409 -15.82 -7.85 11.46
N PRO A 410 -16.35 -7.51 10.27
CA PRO A 410 -16.65 -6.12 9.91
C PRO A 410 -17.73 -5.53 10.82
N LEU A 411 -17.69 -4.21 11.02
CA LEU A 411 -18.74 -3.46 11.70
C LEU A 411 -20.06 -3.59 10.94
N ARG A 412 -21.08 -4.13 11.62
CA ARG A 412 -22.46 -4.28 11.14
C ARG A 412 -23.42 -3.79 12.22
N LEU A 413 -24.66 -3.50 11.85
CA LEU A 413 -25.70 -3.07 12.79
C LEU A 413 -25.89 -4.04 13.96
N ASN A 414 -25.82 -5.35 13.72
CA ASN A 414 -25.97 -6.37 14.75
C ASN A 414 -24.72 -6.58 15.63
N THR A 415 -23.57 -6.02 15.27
CA THR A 415 -22.34 -6.08 16.07
C THR A 415 -21.97 -4.71 16.65
N GLN A 416 -22.76 -3.68 16.39
CA GLN A 416 -22.44 -2.30 16.76
C GLN A 416 -22.20 -2.15 18.27
N ASP A 417 -23.06 -2.73 19.10
CA ASP A 417 -22.93 -2.63 20.57
C ASP A 417 -21.63 -3.26 21.08
N ILE A 418 -21.22 -4.39 20.49
CA ILE A 418 -19.94 -5.06 20.81
C ILE A 418 -18.79 -4.14 20.45
N TRP A 419 -18.86 -3.51 19.28
CA TRP A 419 -17.84 -2.57 18.82
C TRP A 419 -17.72 -1.35 19.73
N GLU A 420 -18.84 -0.67 19.99
CA GLU A 420 -18.87 0.53 20.82
C GLU A 420 -18.38 0.26 22.26
N SER A 421 -18.85 -0.82 22.88
CA SER A 421 -18.42 -1.22 24.22
C SER A 421 -16.93 -1.56 24.26
N THR A 422 -16.43 -2.28 23.27
CA THR A 422 -15.01 -2.68 23.20
C THR A 422 -14.10 -1.49 22.94
N LEU A 423 -14.48 -0.59 22.03
CA LEU A 423 -13.70 0.61 21.70
C LEU A 423 -13.67 1.58 22.88
N ARG A 424 -14.81 1.80 23.55
CA ARG A 424 -14.88 2.66 24.73
C ARG A 424 -14.04 2.12 25.88
N SER A 425 -14.22 0.85 26.25
CA SER A 425 -13.43 0.24 27.33
C SER A 425 -11.93 0.24 27.04
N THR A 426 -11.56 0.03 25.77
CA THR A 426 -10.16 0.10 25.34
C THR A 426 -9.62 1.53 25.41
N ALA A 427 -10.39 2.52 24.97
CA ALA A 427 -9.98 3.92 25.04
C ALA A 427 -9.81 4.38 26.50
N ASP A 428 -10.75 4.02 27.39
CA ASP A 428 -10.67 4.33 28.82
C ASP A 428 -9.43 3.68 29.46
N TYR A 429 -9.13 2.43 29.12
CA TYR A 429 -7.91 1.76 29.57
C TYR A 429 -6.64 2.46 29.07
N LEU A 430 -6.56 2.81 27.78
CA LEU A 430 -5.38 3.48 27.22
C LEU A 430 -5.14 4.88 27.84
N LEU A 431 -6.22 5.61 28.14
CA LEU A 431 -6.15 6.89 28.82
C LEU A 431 -5.76 6.78 30.30
N SER A 432 -5.96 5.61 30.92
CA SER A 432 -5.65 5.35 32.32
C SER A 432 -4.15 5.04 32.56
N LEU A 433 -3.41 4.68 31.51
CA LEU A 433 -2.00 4.33 31.59
C LEU A 433 -1.16 5.49 32.12
N LYS A 434 -0.25 5.18 33.05
CA LYS A 434 0.70 6.11 33.68
C LYS A 434 2.13 5.65 33.45
N THR A 435 3.04 6.61 33.48
CA THR A 435 4.48 6.35 33.50
C THR A 435 4.87 5.69 34.82
N ASP A 436 5.81 4.75 34.75
CA ASP A 436 6.41 4.09 35.92
C ASP A 436 7.52 4.98 36.49
N THR A 437 7.15 6.18 36.93
CA THR A 437 8.05 7.17 37.53
C THR A 437 7.46 7.66 38.85
N VAL A 438 8.28 8.26 39.70
CA VAL A 438 7.88 8.78 41.03
C VAL A 438 6.67 9.73 40.95
N LEU A 439 6.52 10.46 39.84
CA LEU A 439 5.43 11.41 39.62
C LEU A 439 4.17 10.79 38.99
N ALA A 440 4.24 9.52 38.54
CA ALA A 440 3.13 8.75 37.95
C ALA A 440 2.26 9.54 36.95
N GLN A 441 2.91 10.25 36.01
CA GLN A 441 2.22 11.08 35.03
C GLN A 441 1.44 10.24 34.02
N LEU A 442 0.26 10.71 33.60
CA LEU A 442 -0.54 10.07 32.55
C LEU A 442 0.25 9.94 31.25
N LEU A 443 0.25 8.76 30.65
CA LEU A 443 0.95 8.50 29.40
C LEU A 443 0.32 9.27 28.23
N SER A 444 -0.95 9.68 28.36
CA SER A 444 -1.65 10.57 27.44
C SER A 444 -1.12 12.01 27.42
N THR A 445 -0.31 12.44 28.39
CA THR A 445 0.36 13.75 28.38
C THR A 445 1.85 13.65 28.04
N HIS A 446 2.44 12.45 28.13
CA HIS A 446 3.83 12.16 27.85
C HIS A 446 4.22 12.40 26.37
N PRO A 447 5.49 12.71 26.02
CA PRO A 447 5.93 12.85 24.62
C PRO A 447 5.66 11.64 23.70
N ARG A 448 5.43 10.45 24.28
CA ARG A 448 5.08 9.21 23.55
C ARG A 448 3.58 8.91 23.49
N LYS A 449 2.73 9.89 23.83
CA LYS A 449 1.26 9.79 23.87
C LYS A 449 0.57 9.45 22.55
N THR A 450 1.24 9.64 21.41
CA THR A 450 0.60 9.60 20.09
C THR A 450 -0.19 8.32 19.83
N PHE A 451 0.29 7.15 20.29
CA PHE A 451 -0.47 5.90 20.10
C PHE A 451 -1.79 5.87 20.86
N ILE A 452 -1.82 6.44 22.08
CA ILE A 452 -3.04 6.57 22.88
C ILE A 452 -3.98 7.53 22.16
N ILE A 453 -3.48 8.71 21.79
CA ILE A 453 -4.27 9.74 21.10
C ILE A 453 -4.91 9.18 19.83
N GLY A 454 -4.14 8.51 18.97
CA GLY A 454 -4.67 8.00 17.71
C GLY A 454 -5.66 6.86 17.91
N PHE A 455 -5.35 5.89 18.77
CA PHE A 455 -6.31 4.82 19.05
C PHE A 455 -7.60 5.32 19.70
N VAL A 456 -7.52 6.30 20.61
CA VAL A 456 -8.70 6.90 21.24
C VAL A 456 -9.50 7.72 20.21
N ALA A 457 -8.83 8.45 19.32
CA ALA A 457 -9.49 9.18 18.23
C ALA A 457 -10.20 8.23 17.25
N ASP A 458 -9.55 7.15 16.85
CA ASP A 458 -10.13 6.14 15.96
C ASP A 458 -11.28 5.35 16.64
N SER A 459 -11.25 5.29 17.97
CA SER A 459 -12.31 4.68 18.79
C SER A 459 -13.50 5.60 19.02
N GLN A 460 -13.43 6.89 18.65
CA GLN A 460 -14.54 7.82 18.84
C GLN A 460 -15.72 7.46 17.93
N HIS A 461 -16.78 6.94 18.55
CA HIS A 461 -18.04 6.67 17.89
C HIS A 461 -19.13 7.45 18.62
N LYS A 462 -19.91 8.24 17.86
CA LYS A 462 -21.03 9.10 18.30
C LYS A 462 -20.98 9.52 19.77
N VAL A 463 -20.28 10.61 20.07
CA VAL A 463 -20.60 11.41 21.26
C VAL A 463 -21.50 12.57 20.82
N ASN A 464 -22.78 12.35 21.10
CA ASN A 464 -23.94 13.25 21.06
C ASN A 464 -24.54 13.55 19.68
N ASN A 465 -25.81 13.10 19.56
CA ASN A 465 -26.84 13.67 18.70
C ASN A 465 -26.92 15.19 18.88
#